data_AF-A0A6M8SRU0-F1
#
_entry.id   AF-A0A6M8SRU0-F1
#
_cell.length_a   1.000
_cell.length_b   1.000
_cell.length_c   1.000
_cell.angle_alpha   90.00
_cell.angle_beta   90.00
_cell.angle_gamma   90.00
#
_symmetry.space_group_name_H-M   'P 1'
#
loop_
_entity.id
_entity.type
_entity.pdbx_description
1 polymer ?
#
loop_
_entity_poly.entity_id
_entity_poly.type
_entity_poly.pdbx_seq_one_letter_code
_entity_poly.pdbx_strand_id
1 'polypeptide(L)'
;MFSFFRKKDQDGNEVLTQTAPITVAASREGIATQSRPFGPETIIPLATEPTEPPQHETQQYDLSLLKIEVQTNHDSLSAAEEQAAMLHANSQLSAAISILEADRPEFIGQRRLEPWLMLFELYQQQDNREAFDALALEFVMTFEKTPPIWRQHSQHQPQVASTSAYYGFPAKLGIETIEKEAKQFLALRKKNPNIRVDFSKVQKIDALGAAELVAVLPRRNKEQGQLQLIGAQNLITLISNKIEVGRRIPAEAPFWLLLIEIHQILGQQEAFENLAVDYAITYEVSPPSWDIAQAPKDSQQIALDEAKARAELASEADQEAQLIGIITAEQPQLIQKIADLVSDQSVTTLDFSRIDRIDFESAGQILNLAMTWLQQGKQIRIININELVLGLLRVMGIADMLQMERRK
;
A
#
# COMPACT_ATOMS: atom_id res chain seq x y z
N MET A 1 -41.70 28.53 -28.52
CA MET A 1 -42.82 29.49 -28.51
C MET A 1 -42.84 30.16 -27.13
N PHE A 2 -42.46 31.44 -27.08
CA PHE A 2 -42.64 32.50 -26.04
C PHE A 2 -42.36 32.17 -24.55
N SER A 3 -41.31 32.74 -23.94
CA SER A 3 -41.16 34.12 -23.37
C SER A 3 -41.60 34.22 -21.90
N PHE A 4 -40.66 34.40 -20.96
CA PHE A 4 -40.10 35.67 -20.44
C PHE A 4 -41.08 36.48 -19.59
N PHE A 5 -40.79 36.65 -18.29
CA PHE A 5 -40.84 37.96 -17.63
C PHE A 5 -39.88 38.04 -16.43
N ARG A 6 -39.10 39.14 -16.41
CA ARG A 6 -38.15 39.61 -15.39
C ARG A 6 -38.84 40.55 -14.38
N LYS A 7 -38.25 40.70 -13.19
CA LYS A 7 -38.21 41.93 -12.36
C LYS A 7 -37.06 41.75 -11.35
N LYS A 8 -35.84 42.30 -11.53
CA LYS A 8 -35.32 43.69 -11.46
C LYS A 8 -35.22 44.22 -10.01
N ASP A 9 -34.00 44.23 -9.47
CA ASP A 9 -33.57 45.12 -8.39
C ASP A 9 -32.80 46.30 -8.97
N GLN A 10 -33.05 47.46 -8.37
CA GLN A 10 -32.43 48.76 -8.61
C GLN A 10 -31.24 48.92 -7.67
N ASP A 11 -30.03 48.94 -8.21
CA ASP A 11 -29.10 50.05 -7.99
C ASP A 11 -27.98 49.95 -9.03
N GLY A 12 -27.94 50.97 -9.89
CA GLY A 12 -27.20 50.97 -11.13
C GLY A 12 -25.71 51.23 -10.91
N ASN A 13 -24.88 50.32 -11.41
CA ASN A 13 -23.84 50.71 -12.36
C ASN A 13 -23.42 49.51 -13.22
N GLU A 14 -23.38 49.71 -14.54
CA GLU A 14 -23.00 48.73 -15.55
C GLU A 14 -21.48 48.57 -15.63
N VAL A 15 -20.99 47.34 -15.83
CA VAL A 15 -19.70 47.12 -16.50
C VAL A 15 -19.87 46.06 -17.58
N LEU A 16 -19.56 46.48 -18.81
CA LEU A 16 -19.58 45.73 -20.05
C LEU A 16 -18.51 44.64 -20.10
N THR A 17 -18.89 43.57 -20.78
CA THR A 17 -18.13 42.48 -21.39
C THR A 17 -16.90 42.95 -22.20
N GLN A 18 -15.79 42.20 -22.18
CA GLN A 18 -15.27 41.45 -23.36
C GLN A 18 -13.87 40.80 -23.19
N THR A 19 -13.83 39.50 -23.53
CA THR A 19 -12.86 38.72 -24.34
C THR A 19 -11.34 38.72 -24.10
N ALA A 20 -10.82 37.48 -24.12
CA ALA A 20 -9.42 37.03 -24.23
C ALA A 20 -8.71 37.48 -25.52
N PRO A 21 -7.38 37.22 -25.62
CA PRO A 21 -6.97 36.25 -26.64
C PRO A 21 -5.77 35.34 -26.29
N ILE A 22 -5.66 34.27 -27.07
CA ILE A 22 -4.57 33.29 -27.20
C ILE A 22 -3.71 33.69 -28.42
N THR A 23 -2.41 33.31 -28.44
CA THR A 23 -1.68 32.66 -29.58
C THR A 23 -0.40 33.34 -30.12
N VAL A 24 0.75 32.71 -29.76
CA VAL A 24 1.91 32.26 -30.59
C VAL A 24 3.00 33.22 -31.11
N ALA A 25 4.20 32.63 -31.04
CA ALA A 25 5.57 32.98 -31.43
C ALA A 25 5.84 33.39 -32.89
N ALA A 26 6.98 34.07 -33.09
CA ALA A 26 7.98 33.71 -34.11
C ALA A 26 9.30 34.50 -33.95
N SER A 27 10.40 33.79 -34.18
CA SER A 27 11.81 34.18 -34.19
C SER A 27 12.20 35.11 -35.35
N ARG A 28 13.28 35.91 -35.20
CA ARG A 28 14.51 35.84 -36.04
C ARG A 28 15.54 36.93 -35.72
N GLU A 29 16.79 36.52 -35.93
CA GLU A 29 18.10 37.17 -35.72
C GLU A 29 18.38 38.38 -36.63
N GLY A 30 19.42 39.17 -36.29
CA GLY A 30 20.14 39.99 -37.29
C GLY A 30 20.95 41.21 -36.80
N ILE A 31 22.13 40.96 -36.21
CA ILE A 31 23.48 41.50 -36.54
C ILE A 31 23.77 43.03 -36.69
N ALA A 32 24.83 43.46 -35.95
CA ALA A 32 25.83 44.55 -36.17
C ALA A 32 25.37 46.04 -36.14
N THR A 33 26.12 47.05 -35.65
CA THR A 33 27.57 47.35 -35.77
C THR A 33 28.03 48.43 -34.74
N GLN A 34 29.34 48.45 -34.49
CA GLN A 34 30.26 49.35 -33.74
C GLN A 34 29.92 50.88 -33.72
N SER A 35 30.32 51.68 -32.71
CA SER A 35 31.62 52.42 -32.65
C SER A 35 31.76 53.29 -31.38
N ARG A 36 33.02 53.48 -30.92
CA ARG A 36 33.63 54.29 -29.81
C ARG A 36 33.50 55.84 -29.96
N PRO A 37 34.17 56.74 -29.16
CA PRO A 37 34.83 56.70 -27.82
C PRO A 37 34.50 57.93 -26.89
N PHE A 38 35.07 58.02 -25.66
CA PHE A 38 35.88 59.15 -25.11
C PHE A 38 36.12 59.03 -23.57
N GLY A 39 37.37 59.30 -23.12
CA GLY A 39 37.85 59.29 -21.71
C GLY A 39 37.56 60.59 -20.94
N PRO A 40 38.30 61.00 -19.86
CA PRO A 40 39.75 60.83 -19.56
C PRO A 40 39.99 60.29 -18.11
N GLU A 41 41.15 60.20 -17.45
CA GLU A 41 42.46 60.85 -17.53
C GLU A 41 43.49 60.02 -16.70
N THR A 42 44.76 60.08 -17.08
CA THR A 42 45.90 59.39 -16.44
C THR A 42 46.84 60.41 -15.80
N ILE A 43 47.36 60.12 -14.60
CA ILE A 43 48.59 60.75 -14.09
C ILE A 43 49.51 59.63 -13.58
N ILE A 44 50.74 59.60 -14.11
CA ILE A 44 51.87 58.74 -13.73
C ILE A 44 52.94 59.64 -13.08
N PRO A 45 53.74 59.14 -12.13
CA PRO A 45 55.12 59.59 -12.00
C PRO A 45 56.15 58.46 -12.19
N LEU A 46 57.01 58.73 -13.19
CA LEU A 46 58.44 58.48 -13.41
C LEU A 46 59.19 57.32 -12.70
N ALA A 47 59.94 56.62 -13.55
CA ALA A 47 60.80 55.47 -13.27
C ALA A 47 62.16 55.81 -12.64
N THR A 48 62.70 54.85 -11.87
CA THR A 48 64.14 54.65 -11.63
C THR A 48 64.47 53.15 -11.79
N GLU A 49 65.68 52.87 -12.26
CA GLU A 49 66.22 51.64 -12.88
C GLU A 49 66.30 50.34 -12.03
N PRO A 50 66.66 49.17 -12.62
CA PRO A 50 66.12 47.85 -12.27
C PRO A 50 66.91 47.13 -11.17
N THR A 51 66.19 46.52 -10.23
CA THR A 51 66.75 45.61 -9.21
C THR A 51 66.08 44.25 -9.35
N GLU A 52 66.91 43.20 -9.35
CA GLU A 52 66.67 41.75 -9.28
C GLU A 52 65.23 41.22 -9.03
N PRO A 53 64.79 40.15 -9.73
CA PRO A 53 63.47 39.57 -9.52
C PRO A 53 63.39 38.89 -8.14
N PRO A 54 62.34 39.15 -7.33
CA PRO A 54 62.16 38.50 -6.05
C PRO A 54 61.77 37.03 -6.25
N GLN A 55 62.38 36.17 -5.44
CA GLN A 55 62.16 34.74 -5.37
C GLN A 55 60.70 34.45 -5.03
N HIS A 56 60.03 33.64 -5.85
CA HIS A 56 58.75 33.05 -5.50
C HIS A 56 58.98 32.09 -4.31
N GLU A 57 58.64 32.53 -3.10
CA GLU A 57 58.37 31.60 -2.01
C GLU A 57 57.12 30.80 -2.37
N THR A 58 57.32 29.64 -2.98
CA THR A 58 56.32 28.59 -3.00
C THR A 58 56.15 28.15 -1.55
N GLN A 59 55.20 28.77 -0.83
CA GLN A 59 54.67 28.19 0.39
C GLN A 59 54.01 26.86 -0.01
N GLN A 60 54.80 25.81 0.04
CA GLN A 60 54.35 24.45 -0.09
C GLN A 60 53.47 24.19 1.13
N TYR A 61 52.16 24.42 0.97
CA TYR A 61 51.17 23.96 1.92
C TYR A 61 51.33 22.44 2.01
N ASP A 62 51.92 21.99 3.11
CA ASP A 62 52.10 20.57 3.36
C ASP A 62 50.74 19.96 3.70
N LEU A 63 50.01 19.57 2.66
CA LEU A 63 48.74 18.86 2.73
C LEU A 63 48.88 17.52 3.50
N SER A 64 50.09 17.05 3.80
CA SER A 64 50.31 15.87 4.65
C SER A 64 50.07 16.13 6.15
N LEU A 65 50.04 17.40 6.59
CA LEU A 65 49.68 17.78 7.97
C LEU A 65 48.17 17.96 8.17
N LEU A 66 47.40 18.07 7.09
CA LEU A 66 45.95 17.93 7.12
C LEU A 66 45.61 16.44 7.09
N LYS A 67 45.76 15.78 8.26
CA LYS A 67 45.02 14.55 8.54
C LYS A 67 43.53 14.90 8.58
N ILE A 68 42.91 14.97 7.41
CA ILE A 68 41.48 14.77 7.30
C ILE A 68 41.29 13.28 7.52
N GLU A 69 41.19 12.88 8.78
CA GLU A 69 40.60 11.61 9.13
C GLU A 69 39.14 11.70 8.69
N VAL A 70 38.86 11.32 7.44
CA VAL A 70 37.52 10.89 7.08
C VAL A 70 37.31 9.57 7.83
N GLN A 71 36.89 9.69 9.09
CA GLN A 71 36.30 8.57 9.80
C GLN A 71 35.02 8.22 9.02
N THR A 72 35.12 7.27 8.10
CA THR A 72 33.96 6.54 7.59
C THR A 72 33.46 5.62 8.71
N ASN A 73 33.05 6.19 9.85
CA ASN A 73 32.49 5.51 11.02
C ASN A 73 30.99 5.24 10.84
N HIS A 74 30.50 5.08 9.61
CA HIS A 74 29.07 4.87 9.34
C HIS A 74 28.65 3.39 9.28
N ASP A 75 29.59 2.44 9.32
CA ASP A 75 29.27 1.01 9.17
C ASP A 75 29.54 0.12 10.39
N SER A 76 30.29 0.58 11.39
CA SER A 76 30.57 -0.22 12.59
C SER A 76 29.76 0.27 13.78
N LEU A 77 28.89 -0.59 14.32
CA LEU A 77 28.15 -0.33 15.55
C LEU A 77 29.13 -0.14 16.72
N SER A 78 28.77 0.72 17.68
CA SER A 78 29.45 0.79 18.99
C SER A 78 29.15 -0.46 19.82
N ALA A 79 30.03 -0.81 20.75
CA ALA A 79 29.81 -1.93 21.68
C ALA A 79 28.48 -1.80 22.44
N ALA A 80 28.09 -0.57 22.81
CA ALA A 80 26.81 -0.30 23.46
C ALA A 80 25.61 -0.54 22.53
N GLU A 81 25.72 -0.17 21.25
CA GLU A 81 24.68 -0.37 20.23
C GLU A 81 24.49 -1.86 19.92
N GLU A 82 25.59 -2.60 19.74
CA GLU A 82 25.55 -4.07 19.53
C GLU A 82 24.90 -4.77 20.71
N GLN A 83 25.29 -4.40 21.94
CA GLN A 83 24.74 -4.99 23.15
C GLN A 83 23.25 -4.64 23.31
N ALA A 84 22.84 -3.42 23.00
CA ALA A 84 21.43 -3.01 23.04
C ALA A 84 20.57 -3.79 22.02
N ALA A 85 21.05 -3.97 20.79
CA ALA A 85 20.37 -4.77 19.77
C ALA A 85 20.23 -6.24 20.19
N MET A 86 21.27 -6.82 20.78
CA MET A 86 21.26 -8.19 21.31
C MET A 86 20.27 -8.35 22.48
N LEU A 87 20.23 -7.40 23.43
CA LEU A 87 19.29 -7.42 24.55
C LEU A 87 17.85 -7.26 24.08
N HIS A 88 17.62 -6.38 23.09
CA HIS A 88 16.32 -6.21 22.45
C HIS A 88 15.82 -7.50 21.82
N ALA A 89 16.68 -8.18 21.04
CA ALA A 89 16.36 -9.48 20.43
C ALA A 89 15.98 -10.54 21.47
N ASN A 90 16.57 -10.48 22.67
CA ASN A 90 16.26 -11.37 23.80
C ASN A 90 15.06 -10.92 24.65
N SER A 91 14.24 -9.97 24.18
CA SER A 91 13.09 -9.41 24.90
C SER A 91 13.44 -8.64 26.19
N GLN A 92 14.69 -8.19 26.35
CA GLN A 92 15.15 -7.46 27.53
C GLN A 92 15.16 -5.94 27.27
N LEU A 93 13.98 -5.35 27.05
CA LEU A 93 13.85 -3.93 26.68
C LEU A 93 14.42 -2.98 27.75
N SER A 94 14.12 -3.21 29.03
CA SER A 94 14.60 -2.35 30.12
C SER A 94 16.13 -2.35 30.25
N ALA A 95 16.76 -3.51 30.03
CA ALA A 95 18.20 -3.64 30.03
C ALA A 95 18.82 -2.93 28.82
N ALA A 96 18.24 -3.08 27.62
CA ALA A 96 18.69 -2.38 26.42
C ALA A 96 18.65 -0.85 26.58
N ILE A 97 17.55 -0.32 27.16
CA ILE A 97 17.41 1.11 27.48
C ILE A 97 18.50 1.56 28.45
N SER A 98 18.72 0.79 29.52
CA SER A 98 19.71 1.15 30.55
C SER A 98 21.14 1.25 30.01
N ILE A 99 21.51 0.42 29.03
CA ILE A 99 22.83 0.45 28.41
C ILE A 99 23.00 1.67 27.51
N LEU A 100 22.02 1.96 26.66
CA LEU A 100 22.07 3.15 25.81
C LEU A 100 22.00 4.43 26.64
N GLU A 101 21.23 4.46 27.73
CA GLU A 101 21.22 5.58 28.69
C GLU A 101 22.57 5.80 29.36
N ALA A 102 23.30 4.73 29.71
CA ALA A 102 24.64 4.82 30.27
C ALA A 102 25.67 5.37 29.26
N ASP A 103 25.50 5.05 27.98
CA ASP A 103 26.34 5.51 26.87
C ASP A 103 25.97 6.92 26.35
N ARG A 104 24.90 7.52 26.89
CA ARG A 104 24.39 8.85 26.52
C ARG A 104 25.46 9.94 26.37
N PRO A 105 26.36 10.19 27.34
CA PRO A 105 27.36 11.25 27.19
C PRO A 105 28.35 10.99 26.05
N GLU A 106 28.64 9.73 25.75
CA GLU A 106 29.62 9.32 24.75
C GLU A 106 29.09 9.52 23.33
N PHE A 107 27.87 9.04 23.04
CA PHE A 107 27.29 9.23 21.71
C PHE A 107 26.83 10.66 21.43
N ILE A 108 26.46 11.44 22.46
CA ILE A 108 26.20 12.89 22.32
C ILE A 108 27.49 13.61 21.91
N GLY A 109 28.60 13.31 22.60
CA GLY A 109 29.91 13.91 22.30
C GLY A 109 30.40 13.56 20.89
N GLN A 110 30.14 12.34 20.43
CA GLN A 110 30.51 11.86 19.10
C GLN A 110 29.50 12.23 18.00
N ARG A 111 28.35 12.85 18.34
CA ARG A 111 27.23 13.16 17.43
C ARG A 111 26.81 11.96 16.56
N ARG A 112 26.81 10.75 17.13
CA ARG A 112 26.29 9.56 16.44
C ARG A 112 24.77 9.61 16.41
N LEU A 113 24.16 9.19 15.30
CA LEU A 113 22.71 9.30 15.11
C LEU A 113 22.01 7.99 15.45
N GLU A 114 22.70 6.87 15.30
CA GLU A 114 22.21 5.50 15.44
C GLU A 114 21.71 5.20 16.87
N PRO A 115 22.44 5.55 17.97
CA PRO A 115 21.97 5.33 19.34
C PRO A 115 20.68 6.08 19.67
N TRP A 116 20.50 7.28 19.11
CA TRP A 116 19.29 8.07 19.31
C TRP A 116 18.08 7.39 18.70
N LEU A 117 18.21 6.93 17.46
CA LEU A 117 17.14 6.21 16.77
C LEU A 117 16.79 4.89 17.49
N MET A 118 17.79 4.17 17.98
CA MET A 118 17.56 2.97 18.80
C MET A 118 16.81 3.29 20.10
N LEU A 119 17.18 4.35 20.82
CA LEU A 119 16.47 4.79 22.02
C LEU A 119 15.02 5.21 21.73
N PHE A 120 14.78 5.96 20.64
CA PHE A 120 13.43 6.33 20.21
C PHE A 120 12.56 5.10 19.97
N GLU A 121 13.08 4.08 19.28
CA GLU A 121 12.36 2.84 19.02
C GLU A 121 12.12 2.04 20.32
N LEU A 122 13.07 2.01 21.27
CA LEU A 122 12.88 1.37 22.58
C LEU A 122 11.78 2.06 23.42
N TYR A 123 11.79 3.39 23.51
CA TYR A 123 10.75 4.12 24.25
C TYR A 123 9.38 3.99 23.59
N GLN A 124 9.33 3.91 22.26
CA GLN A 124 8.10 3.67 21.53
C GLN A 124 7.52 2.28 21.89
N GLN A 125 8.35 1.25 21.97
CA GLN A 125 7.92 -0.09 22.37
C GLN A 125 7.56 -0.21 23.85
N GLN A 126 8.13 0.65 24.70
CA GLN A 126 7.80 0.74 26.13
C GLN A 126 6.52 1.58 26.38
N ASP A 127 5.92 2.16 25.34
CA ASP A 127 4.83 3.16 25.46
C ASP A 127 5.19 4.34 26.40
N ASN A 128 6.48 4.65 26.55
CA ASN A 128 6.95 5.73 27.42
C ASN A 128 7.09 7.05 26.65
N ARG A 129 5.96 7.75 26.51
CA ARG A 129 5.90 9.02 25.77
C ARG A 129 6.69 10.15 26.43
N GLU A 130 6.74 10.20 27.75
CA GLU A 130 7.44 11.27 28.47
C GLU A 130 8.95 11.22 28.20
N ALA A 131 9.56 10.04 28.29
CA ALA A 131 10.98 9.86 27.99
C ALA A 131 11.29 10.10 26.50
N PHE A 132 10.38 9.72 25.60
CA PHE A 132 10.49 9.99 24.17
C PHE A 132 10.49 11.49 23.86
N ASP A 133 9.55 12.25 24.44
CA ASP A 133 9.44 13.69 24.23
C ASP A 133 10.67 14.44 24.81
N ALA A 134 11.20 13.97 25.96
CA ALA A 134 12.45 14.50 26.52
C ALA A 134 13.65 14.26 25.58
N LEU A 135 13.80 13.03 25.06
CA LEU A 135 14.86 12.71 24.09
C LEU A 135 14.71 13.50 22.78
N ALA A 136 13.47 13.74 22.34
CA ALA A 136 13.19 14.54 21.14
C ALA A 136 13.69 15.98 21.28
N LEU A 137 13.54 16.60 22.45
CA LEU A 137 14.08 17.94 22.72
C LEU A 137 15.61 17.97 22.63
N GLU A 138 16.27 17.00 23.26
CA GLU A 138 17.74 16.88 23.21
C GLU A 138 18.26 16.60 21.79
N PHE A 139 17.51 15.81 21.00
CA PHE A 139 17.84 15.50 19.61
C PHE A 139 17.79 16.75 18.73
N VAL A 140 16.74 17.57 18.88
CA VAL A 140 16.60 18.84 18.16
C VAL A 140 17.74 19.80 18.51
N MET A 141 18.13 19.87 19.78
CA MET A 141 19.26 20.72 20.21
C MET A 141 20.59 20.25 19.64
N THR A 142 20.79 18.94 19.47
CA THR A 142 22.08 18.37 19.02
C THR A 142 22.23 18.36 17.51
N PHE A 143 21.16 18.01 16.78
CA PHE A 143 21.20 17.77 15.34
C PHE A 143 20.45 18.81 14.50
N GLU A 144 19.67 19.70 15.11
CA GLU A 144 18.81 20.67 14.42
C GLU A 144 17.88 20.01 13.37
N LYS A 145 17.52 18.75 13.61
CA LYS A 145 16.67 17.94 12.75
C LYS A 145 15.34 17.63 13.44
N THR A 146 14.32 17.42 12.63
CA THR A 146 13.03 16.93 13.11
C THR A 146 13.21 15.55 13.74
N PRO A 147 12.77 15.34 15.00
CA PRO A 147 12.83 14.04 15.63
C PRO A 147 11.81 13.08 15.00
N PRO A 148 11.97 11.76 15.21
CA PRO A 148 10.97 10.77 14.82
C PRO A 148 9.60 11.09 15.43
N ILE A 149 8.52 10.76 14.71
CA ILE A 149 7.14 11.00 15.18
C ILE A 149 6.71 9.85 16.09
N TRP A 150 6.09 10.19 17.24
CA TRP A 150 5.45 9.20 18.11
C TRP A 150 4.33 8.47 17.35
N ARG A 151 4.43 7.14 17.24
CA ARG A 151 3.41 6.30 16.62
C ARG A 151 2.53 5.68 17.70
N GLN A 152 1.22 5.81 17.56
CA GLN A 152 0.31 4.93 18.28
C GLN A 152 0.49 3.54 17.68
N HIS A 153 1.05 2.59 18.43
CA HIS A 153 0.91 1.19 18.09
C HIS A 153 -0.59 0.95 18.04
N SER A 154 -1.13 0.89 16.82
CA SER A 154 -2.44 0.30 16.62
C SER A 154 -2.22 -1.12 17.10
N GLN A 155 -2.62 -1.42 18.34
CA GLN A 155 -2.79 -2.79 18.74
C GLN A 155 -3.61 -3.38 17.61
N HIS A 156 -3.01 -4.28 16.81
CA HIS A 156 -3.75 -5.20 15.97
C HIS A 156 -4.52 -6.11 16.94
N GLN A 157 -5.45 -5.52 17.69
CA GLN A 157 -6.71 -6.20 17.94
C GLN A 157 -7.13 -6.63 16.55
N PRO A 158 -7.28 -7.94 16.29
CA PRO A 158 -7.98 -8.34 15.10
C PRO A 158 -9.26 -7.52 15.15
N GLN A 159 -9.37 -6.52 14.27
CA GLN A 159 -10.65 -5.91 14.07
C GLN A 159 -11.52 -7.12 13.81
N VAL A 160 -12.54 -7.26 14.63
CA VAL A 160 -13.55 -8.28 14.44
C VAL A 160 -14.15 -7.86 13.12
N ALA A 161 -13.52 -8.29 12.01
CA ALA A 161 -14.07 -8.24 10.69
C ALA A 161 -15.45 -8.78 10.93
N SER A 162 -16.47 -7.99 10.62
CA SER A 162 -17.83 -8.52 10.61
C SER A 162 -17.71 -9.81 9.81
N THR A 163 -17.80 -10.96 10.47
CA THR A 163 -17.36 -12.26 9.94
C THR A 163 -18.41 -12.74 8.94
N SER A 164 -18.67 -11.93 7.93
CA SER A 164 -19.36 -12.36 6.74
C SER A 164 -18.42 -13.34 6.07
N ALA A 165 -18.78 -14.61 6.09
CA ALA A 165 -17.95 -15.63 5.46
C ALA A 165 -17.84 -15.32 3.96
N TYR A 166 -16.63 -15.43 3.43
CA TYR A 166 -16.35 -15.18 2.03
C TYR A 166 -16.33 -16.49 1.25
N TYR A 167 -16.95 -16.49 0.07
CA TYR A 167 -16.91 -17.60 -0.87
C TYR A 167 -16.71 -17.10 -2.29
N GLY A 168 -15.57 -17.42 -2.90
CA GLY A 168 -15.28 -17.07 -4.29
C GLY A 168 -15.50 -18.25 -5.23
N PHE A 169 -16.33 -18.08 -6.25
CA PHE A 169 -16.54 -19.10 -7.27
C PHE A 169 -15.32 -19.19 -8.22
N PRO A 170 -14.98 -20.40 -8.71
CA PRO A 170 -13.87 -20.61 -9.61
C PRO A 170 -14.15 -20.06 -11.02
N ALA A 171 -13.09 -19.92 -11.83
CA ALA A 171 -13.19 -19.32 -13.17
C ALA A 171 -14.05 -20.09 -14.19
N LYS A 172 -14.23 -21.40 -13.98
CA LYS A 172 -15.06 -22.27 -14.82
C LYS A 172 -16.15 -22.92 -13.97
N LEU A 173 -17.40 -22.57 -14.28
CA LEU A 173 -18.59 -23.17 -13.68
C LEU A 173 -19.20 -24.15 -14.68
N GLY A 174 -18.69 -25.37 -14.65
CA GLY A 174 -19.10 -26.49 -15.50
C GLY A 174 -19.47 -27.72 -14.67
N ILE A 175 -19.82 -28.80 -15.36
CA ILE A 175 -20.33 -30.05 -14.76
C ILE A 175 -19.38 -30.62 -13.69
N GLU A 176 -18.08 -30.54 -13.93
CA GLU A 176 -17.04 -31.13 -13.07
C GLU A 176 -16.84 -30.35 -11.76
N THR A 177 -17.09 -29.03 -11.78
CA THR A 177 -16.78 -28.15 -10.65
C THR A 177 -18.03 -27.79 -9.85
N ILE A 178 -19.17 -27.61 -10.51
CA ILE A 178 -20.32 -26.95 -9.91
C ILE A 178 -20.93 -27.73 -8.74
N GLU A 179 -20.99 -29.06 -8.77
CA GLU A 179 -21.61 -29.85 -7.70
C GLU A 179 -20.84 -29.71 -6.38
N LYS A 180 -19.50 -29.71 -6.46
CA LYS A 180 -18.62 -29.53 -5.31
C LYS A 180 -18.76 -28.11 -4.74
N GLU A 181 -18.74 -27.10 -5.62
CA GLU A 181 -18.85 -25.69 -5.22
C GLU A 181 -20.23 -25.38 -4.62
N ALA A 182 -21.31 -25.91 -5.20
CA ALA A 182 -22.67 -25.79 -4.68
C ALA A 182 -22.81 -26.38 -3.27
N LYS A 183 -22.24 -27.56 -3.03
CA LYS A 183 -22.23 -28.21 -1.70
C LYS A 183 -21.44 -27.40 -0.68
N GLN A 184 -20.28 -26.88 -1.06
CA GLN A 184 -19.44 -26.05 -0.19
C GLN A 184 -20.12 -24.73 0.16
N PHE A 185 -20.70 -24.05 -0.82
CA PHE A 185 -21.46 -22.82 -0.62
C PHE A 185 -22.67 -23.05 0.31
N LEU A 186 -23.45 -24.12 0.12
CA LEU A 186 -24.55 -24.48 1.03
C LEU A 186 -24.08 -24.78 2.45
N ALA A 187 -22.98 -25.50 2.60
CA ALA A 187 -22.41 -25.81 3.90
C ALA A 187 -21.96 -24.54 4.64
N LEU A 188 -21.38 -23.58 3.90
CA LEU A 188 -21.00 -22.28 4.45
C LEU A 188 -22.23 -21.45 4.85
N ARG A 189 -23.27 -21.44 4.00
CA ARG A 189 -24.55 -20.73 4.23
C ARG A 189 -25.35 -21.25 5.40
N LYS A 190 -25.22 -22.54 5.75
CA LYS A 190 -25.81 -23.09 6.97
C LYS A 190 -25.10 -22.62 8.24
N LYS A 191 -23.80 -22.33 8.17
CA LYS A 191 -22.98 -21.96 9.33
C LYS A 191 -22.97 -20.46 9.59
N ASN A 192 -23.07 -19.65 8.53
CA ASN A 192 -22.93 -18.22 8.62
C ASN A 192 -24.19 -17.52 8.09
N PRO A 193 -24.85 -16.66 8.89
CA PRO A 193 -26.02 -15.93 8.44
C PRO A 193 -25.66 -14.89 7.37
N ASN A 194 -24.50 -14.24 7.47
CA ASN A 194 -24.05 -13.26 6.48
C ASN A 194 -22.93 -13.85 5.62
N ILE A 195 -23.10 -13.86 4.30
CA ILE A 195 -22.11 -14.40 3.36
C ILE A 195 -21.87 -13.43 2.20
N ARG A 196 -20.59 -13.24 1.88
CA ARG A 196 -20.12 -12.55 0.68
C ARG A 196 -19.76 -13.58 -0.37
N VAL A 197 -20.38 -13.46 -1.54
CA VAL A 197 -20.13 -14.35 -2.68
C VAL A 197 -19.46 -13.56 -3.79
N ASP A 198 -18.27 -13.99 -4.20
CA ASP A 198 -17.53 -13.37 -5.29
C ASP A 198 -17.64 -14.18 -6.58
N PHE A 199 -18.15 -13.51 -7.62
CA PHE A 199 -18.23 -13.98 -8.99
C PHE A 199 -17.20 -13.32 -9.92
N SER A 200 -16.35 -12.44 -9.42
CA SER A 200 -15.38 -11.66 -10.22
C SER A 200 -14.44 -12.54 -11.03
N LYS A 201 -14.10 -13.73 -10.53
CA LYS A 201 -13.19 -14.67 -11.20
C LYS A 201 -13.85 -15.51 -12.28
N VAL A 202 -15.18 -15.53 -12.38
CA VAL A 202 -15.94 -16.37 -13.32
C VAL A 202 -15.72 -15.89 -14.77
N GLN A 203 -15.25 -16.78 -15.62
CA GLN A 203 -14.98 -16.52 -17.05
C GLN A 203 -15.80 -17.40 -17.99
N LYS A 204 -16.25 -18.57 -17.53
CA LYS A 204 -17.10 -19.49 -18.31
C LYS A 204 -18.16 -20.13 -17.42
N ILE A 205 -19.38 -20.18 -17.92
CA ILE A 205 -20.52 -20.85 -17.29
C ILE A 205 -21.25 -21.75 -18.30
N ASP A 206 -21.51 -23.00 -17.94
CA ASP A 206 -22.28 -23.94 -18.76
C ASP A 206 -23.75 -24.02 -18.28
N ALA A 207 -24.64 -24.60 -19.08
CA ALA A 207 -26.07 -24.67 -18.76
C ALA A 207 -26.35 -25.41 -17.44
N LEU A 208 -25.59 -26.48 -17.16
CA LEU A 208 -25.65 -27.19 -15.88
C LEU A 208 -25.09 -26.36 -14.72
N GLY A 209 -24.04 -25.56 -14.98
CA GLY A 209 -23.50 -24.60 -14.03
C GLY A 209 -24.54 -23.56 -13.61
N ALA A 210 -25.27 -23.02 -14.59
CA ALA A 210 -26.34 -22.06 -14.35
C ALA A 210 -27.53 -22.66 -13.61
N ALA A 211 -27.96 -23.88 -13.98
CA ALA A 211 -29.07 -24.56 -13.31
C ALA A 211 -28.80 -24.80 -11.82
N GLU A 212 -27.58 -25.23 -11.46
CA GLU A 212 -27.17 -25.42 -10.08
C GLU A 212 -27.07 -24.08 -9.33
N LEU A 213 -26.52 -23.03 -9.94
CA LEU A 213 -26.52 -21.70 -9.30
C LEU A 213 -27.94 -21.21 -9.02
N VAL A 214 -28.88 -21.40 -9.95
CA VAL A 214 -30.31 -21.11 -9.73
C VAL A 214 -30.91 -21.98 -8.62
N ALA A 215 -30.41 -23.18 -8.38
CA ALA A 215 -30.88 -23.99 -7.25
C ALA A 215 -30.34 -23.51 -5.90
N VAL A 216 -29.15 -22.90 -5.88
CA VAL A 216 -28.39 -22.64 -4.66
C VAL A 216 -28.42 -21.17 -4.22
N LEU A 217 -28.58 -20.24 -5.15
CA LEU A 217 -28.71 -18.80 -4.89
C LEU A 217 -30.04 -18.42 -4.19
N PRO A 218 -31.22 -18.91 -4.63
CA PRO A 218 -32.48 -18.51 -4.04
C PRO A 218 -32.73 -19.19 -2.70
N ARG A 219 -33.21 -18.37 -1.77
CA ARG A 219 -34.10 -18.63 -0.62
C ARG A 219 -33.64 -17.77 0.53
N ARG A 220 -33.88 -16.46 0.44
CA ARG A 220 -33.93 -15.65 1.66
C ARG A 220 -35.15 -16.11 2.46
N ASN A 221 -34.99 -17.18 3.22
CA ASN A 221 -35.96 -17.56 4.23
C ASN A 221 -35.76 -16.61 5.42
N LYS A 222 -36.80 -16.38 6.22
CA LYS A 222 -36.72 -15.50 7.41
C LYS A 222 -35.58 -15.88 8.37
N GLU A 223 -35.05 -17.10 8.28
CA GLU A 223 -33.94 -17.65 9.07
C GLU A 223 -32.56 -17.56 8.39
N GLN A 224 -32.47 -17.22 7.10
CA GLN A 224 -31.22 -17.19 6.35
C GLN A 224 -30.80 -15.72 6.17
N GLY A 225 -29.62 -15.36 6.67
CA GLY A 225 -29.18 -13.96 6.75
C GLY A 225 -28.82 -13.33 5.39
N GLN A 226 -27.97 -12.29 5.41
CA GLN A 226 -27.75 -11.44 4.24
C GLN A 226 -26.72 -12.05 3.26
N LEU A 227 -27.10 -12.14 1.99
CA LEU A 227 -26.21 -12.49 0.87
C LEU A 227 -25.73 -11.21 0.19
N GLN A 228 -24.42 -10.99 0.14
CA GLN A 228 -23.80 -9.90 -0.62
C GLN A 228 -23.08 -10.49 -1.83
N LEU A 229 -23.45 -10.04 -3.03
CA LEU A 229 -22.76 -10.45 -4.27
C LEU A 229 -21.66 -9.45 -4.61
N ILE A 230 -20.51 -9.97 -5.04
CA ILE A 230 -19.37 -9.20 -5.54
C ILE A 230 -19.08 -9.69 -6.97
N GLY A 231 -18.87 -8.76 -7.91
CA GLY A 231 -18.61 -9.08 -9.31
C GLY A 231 -19.84 -9.54 -10.09
N ALA A 232 -21.05 -9.26 -9.61
CA ALA A 232 -22.29 -9.71 -10.25
C ALA A 232 -22.46 -9.16 -11.68
N GLN A 233 -21.96 -7.95 -11.95
CA GLN A 233 -22.05 -7.35 -13.29
C GLN A 233 -21.26 -8.11 -14.37
N ASN A 234 -20.12 -8.72 -14.01
CA ASN A 234 -19.35 -9.56 -14.92
C ASN A 234 -20.16 -10.81 -15.31
N LEU A 235 -20.80 -11.43 -14.31
CA LEU A 235 -21.66 -12.59 -14.53
C LEU A 235 -22.89 -12.24 -15.38
N ILE A 236 -23.54 -11.10 -15.14
CA ILE A 236 -24.66 -10.61 -15.96
C ILE A 236 -24.24 -10.46 -17.43
N THR A 237 -23.11 -9.78 -17.67
CA THR A 237 -22.60 -9.55 -19.03
C THR A 237 -22.30 -10.87 -19.74
N LEU A 238 -21.66 -11.80 -19.04
CA LEU A 238 -21.30 -13.10 -19.58
C LEU A 238 -22.53 -13.93 -19.96
N ILE A 239 -23.56 -13.96 -19.11
CA ILE A 239 -24.79 -14.71 -19.38
C ILE A 239 -25.64 -14.02 -20.45
N SER A 240 -25.72 -12.68 -20.44
CA SER A 240 -26.47 -11.90 -21.44
C SER A 240 -26.00 -12.17 -22.87
N ASN A 241 -24.70 -12.38 -23.09
CA ASN A 241 -24.14 -12.74 -24.40
C ASN A 241 -24.50 -14.16 -24.88
N LYS A 242 -25.06 -15.00 -24.00
CA LYS A 242 -25.46 -16.38 -24.31
C LYS A 242 -26.96 -16.56 -24.52
N ILE A 243 -27.75 -15.51 -24.34
CA ILE A 243 -29.21 -15.55 -24.47
C ILE A 243 -29.66 -14.63 -25.61
N GLU A 244 -30.72 -15.04 -26.31
CA GLU A 244 -31.32 -14.24 -27.37
C GLU A 244 -32.85 -14.32 -27.29
N VAL A 245 -33.52 -13.17 -27.32
CA VAL A 245 -34.99 -13.09 -27.24
C VAL A 245 -35.60 -13.76 -28.47
N GLY A 246 -36.62 -14.60 -28.25
CA GLY A 246 -37.33 -15.32 -29.33
C GLY A 246 -36.63 -16.61 -29.79
N ARG A 247 -35.44 -16.92 -29.27
CA ARG A 247 -34.74 -18.18 -29.52
C ARG A 247 -35.08 -19.20 -28.43
N ARG A 248 -36.03 -20.10 -28.70
CA ARG A 248 -36.46 -21.14 -27.75
C ARG A 248 -35.52 -22.34 -27.74
N ILE A 249 -34.33 -22.20 -27.13
CA ILE A 249 -33.40 -23.32 -26.90
C ILE A 249 -33.50 -23.80 -25.45
N PRO A 250 -33.83 -25.08 -25.18
CA PRO A 250 -33.97 -25.60 -23.81
C PRO A 250 -32.69 -25.48 -22.97
N ALA A 251 -31.52 -25.59 -23.60
CA ALA A 251 -30.23 -25.43 -22.92
C ALA A 251 -29.94 -23.99 -22.45
N GLU A 252 -30.65 -22.99 -23.01
CA GLU A 252 -30.50 -21.58 -22.61
C GLU A 252 -31.42 -21.20 -21.46
N ALA A 253 -32.48 -21.98 -21.18
CA ALA A 253 -33.46 -21.68 -20.13
C ALA A 253 -32.83 -21.47 -18.73
N PRO A 254 -31.80 -22.23 -18.30
CA PRO A 254 -31.13 -21.99 -17.03
C PRO A 254 -30.39 -20.64 -16.96
N PHE A 255 -29.88 -20.14 -18.09
CA PHE A 255 -29.21 -18.84 -18.17
C PHE A 255 -30.19 -17.68 -17.96
N TRP A 256 -31.39 -17.78 -18.57
CA TRP A 256 -32.48 -16.83 -18.34
C TRP A 256 -32.86 -16.77 -16.87
N LEU A 257 -33.15 -17.92 -16.25
CA LEU A 257 -33.56 -18.00 -14.85
C LEU A 257 -32.48 -17.46 -13.90
N LEU A 258 -31.20 -17.72 -14.19
CA LEU A 258 -30.08 -17.21 -13.39
C LEU A 258 -29.98 -15.68 -13.44
N LEU A 259 -30.16 -15.07 -14.62
CA LEU A 259 -30.15 -13.61 -14.75
C LEU A 259 -31.30 -12.98 -13.96
N ILE A 260 -32.50 -13.55 -14.06
CA ILE A 260 -33.68 -13.09 -13.30
C ILE A 260 -33.36 -13.11 -11.80
N GLU A 261 -32.81 -14.21 -11.30
CA GLU A 261 -32.45 -14.37 -9.88
C GLU A 261 -31.37 -13.35 -9.44
N ILE A 262 -30.36 -13.11 -10.26
CA ILE A 262 -29.32 -12.12 -9.95
C ILE A 262 -29.92 -10.71 -9.87
N HIS A 263 -30.76 -10.31 -10.83
CA HIS A 263 -31.42 -9.00 -10.78
C HIS A 263 -32.32 -8.84 -9.55
N GLN A 264 -32.96 -9.93 -9.12
CA GLN A 264 -33.73 -9.97 -7.89
C GLN A 264 -32.84 -9.74 -6.65
N ILE A 265 -31.70 -10.42 -6.55
CA ILE A 265 -30.76 -10.23 -5.42
C ILE A 265 -30.16 -8.82 -5.42
N LEU A 266 -29.91 -8.24 -6.60
CA LEU A 266 -29.36 -6.89 -6.76
C LEU A 266 -30.39 -5.76 -6.59
N GLY A 267 -31.68 -6.08 -6.38
CA GLY A 267 -32.72 -5.07 -6.23
C GLY A 267 -33.01 -4.26 -7.51
N GLN A 268 -32.65 -4.78 -8.69
CA GLN A 268 -32.83 -4.11 -9.97
C GLN A 268 -34.20 -4.46 -10.58
N GLN A 269 -35.26 -3.89 -10.01
CA GLN A 269 -36.64 -4.23 -10.38
C GLN A 269 -36.95 -4.01 -11.87
N GLU A 270 -36.56 -2.88 -12.46
CA GLU A 270 -36.83 -2.60 -13.87
C GLU A 270 -36.15 -3.60 -14.82
N ALA A 271 -34.88 -3.94 -14.56
CA ALA A 271 -34.15 -4.92 -15.35
C ALA A 271 -34.75 -6.34 -15.20
N PHE A 272 -35.19 -6.68 -13.99
CA PHE A 272 -35.92 -7.92 -13.72
C PHE A 272 -37.21 -8.01 -14.54
N GLU A 273 -38.04 -6.97 -14.50
CA GLU A 273 -39.35 -6.96 -15.16
C GLU A 273 -39.19 -7.04 -16.69
N ASN A 274 -38.23 -6.31 -17.27
CA ASN A 274 -37.92 -6.38 -18.69
C ASN A 274 -37.49 -7.80 -19.11
N LEU A 275 -36.58 -8.42 -18.35
CA LEU A 275 -36.08 -9.76 -18.66
C LEU A 275 -37.15 -10.84 -18.44
N ALA A 276 -38.04 -10.65 -17.47
CA ALA A 276 -39.19 -11.50 -17.21
C ALA A 276 -40.18 -11.49 -18.40
N VAL A 277 -40.44 -10.33 -19.01
CA VAL A 277 -41.25 -10.20 -20.23
C VAL A 277 -40.60 -10.94 -21.40
N ASP A 278 -39.30 -10.73 -21.62
CA ASP A 278 -38.56 -11.40 -22.70
C ASP A 278 -38.54 -12.93 -22.55
N TYR A 279 -38.41 -13.41 -21.31
CA TYR A 279 -38.51 -14.82 -20.99
C TYR A 279 -39.91 -15.39 -21.27
N ALA A 280 -40.95 -14.67 -20.88
CA ALA A 280 -42.34 -15.06 -21.13
C ALA A 280 -42.65 -15.17 -22.62
N ILE A 281 -42.15 -14.22 -23.42
CA ILE A 281 -42.28 -14.24 -24.89
C ILE A 281 -41.52 -15.43 -25.48
N THR A 282 -40.32 -15.72 -25.00
CA THR A 282 -39.44 -16.74 -25.58
C THR A 282 -39.86 -18.17 -25.26
N TYR A 283 -40.33 -18.43 -24.03
CA TYR A 283 -40.64 -19.78 -23.56
C TYR A 283 -42.14 -20.03 -23.34
N GLU A 284 -42.99 -18.99 -23.42
CA GLU A 284 -44.43 -19.06 -23.14
C GLU A 284 -44.74 -19.56 -21.73
N VAL A 285 -43.80 -19.38 -20.80
CA VAL A 285 -43.91 -19.76 -19.39
C VAL A 285 -43.90 -18.49 -18.56
N SER A 286 -44.74 -18.44 -17.53
CA SER A 286 -44.73 -17.32 -16.60
C SER A 286 -43.37 -17.25 -15.88
N PRO A 287 -42.69 -16.09 -15.90
CA PRO A 287 -41.46 -15.88 -15.15
C PRO A 287 -41.74 -15.90 -13.64
N PRO A 288 -40.71 -16.07 -12.79
CA PRO A 288 -40.87 -15.90 -11.34
C PRO A 288 -41.33 -14.47 -11.03
N SER A 289 -42.06 -14.30 -9.93
CA SER A 289 -42.56 -13.00 -9.49
C SER A 289 -41.53 -12.25 -8.64
N TRP A 290 -41.54 -10.93 -8.71
CA TRP A 290 -40.68 -10.08 -7.88
C TRP A 290 -41.05 -10.25 -6.39
N ASP A 291 -40.05 -10.57 -5.56
CA ASP A 291 -40.21 -10.72 -4.11
C ASP A 291 -39.45 -9.61 -3.36
N ILE A 292 -40.20 -8.69 -2.77
CA ILE A 292 -39.68 -7.57 -1.97
C ILE A 292 -38.90 -8.06 -0.74
N ALA A 293 -39.24 -9.24 -0.20
CA ALA A 293 -38.49 -9.80 0.92
C ALA A 293 -37.05 -10.18 0.53
N GLN A 294 -36.81 -10.47 -0.75
CA GLN A 294 -35.49 -10.86 -1.28
C GLN A 294 -34.65 -9.66 -1.71
N ALA A 295 -35.29 -8.54 -2.06
CA ALA A 295 -34.67 -7.27 -2.43
C ALA A 295 -34.98 -6.13 -1.42
N PRO A 296 -34.50 -6.21 -0.16
CA PRO A 296 -34.82 -5.23 0.87
C PRO A 296 -34.11 -3.87 0.69
N LYS A 297 -33.08 -3.81 -0.16
CA LYS A 297 -32.19 -2.66 -0.32
C LYS A 297 -32.27 -2.18 -1.75
N ASP A 298 -32.23 -0.86 -1.91
CA ASP A 298 -32.13 -0.23 -3.22
C ASP A 298 -30.80 -0.62 -3.90
N SER A 299 -30.83 -0.75 -5.23
CA SER A 299 -29.69 -1.03 -6.10
C SER A 299 -28.45 -0.19 -5.77
N GLN A 300 -28.63 1.08 -5.42
CA GLN A 300 -27.55 1.98 -5.01
C GLN A 300 -26.89 1.56 -3.69
N GLN A 301 -27.67 1.09 -2.72
CA GLN A 301 -27.14 0.61 -1.44
C GLN A 301 -26.38 -0.70 -1.60
N ILE A 302 -26.85 -1.58 -2.49
CA ILE A 302 -26.16 -2.84 -2.80
C ILE A 302 -24.82 -2.55 -3.50
N ALA A 303 -24.77 -1.59 -4.42
CA ALA A 303 -23.52 -1.16 -5.06
C ALA A 303 -22.52 -0.56 -4.07
N LEU A 304 -22.99 0.23 -3.10
CA LEU A 304 -22.14 0.76 -2.01
C LEU A 304 -21.64 -0.35 -1.09
N ASP A 305 -22.49 -1.31 -0.73
CA ASP A 305 -22.12 -2.47 0.09
C ASP A 305 -21.12 -3.37 -0.64
N GLU A 306 -21.29 -3.59 -1.94
CA GLU A 306 -20.34 -4.33 -2.80
C GLU A 306 -18.99 -3.61 -2.88
N ALA A 307 -18.99 -2.29 -3.11
CA ALA A 307 -17.76 -1.50 -3.16
C ALA A 307 -16.99 -1.54 -1.83
N LYS A 308 -17.70 -1.46 -0.70
CA LYS A 308 -17.11 -1.63 0.63
C LYS A 308 -16.57 -3.03 0.85
N ALA A 309 -17.35 -4.07 0.52
CA ALA A 309 -16.91 -5.45 0.66
C ALA A 309 -15.66 -5.75 -0.18
N ARG A 310 -15.59 -5.20 -1.39
CA ARG A 310 -14.40 -5.32 -2.25
C ARG A 310 -13.19 -4.57 -1.70
N ALA A 311 -13.39 -3.38 -1.15
CA ALA A 311 -12.32 -2.62 -0.50
C ALA A 311 -11.79 -3.35 0.75
N GLU A 312 -12.69 -3.91 1.56
CA GLU A 312 -12.33 -4.71 2.73
C GLU A 312 -11.53 -5.96 2.33
N LEU A 313 -11.99 -6.74 1.34
CA LEU A 313 -11.23 -7.89 0.83
C LEU A 313 -9.85 -7.54 0.28
N ALA A 314 -9.74 -6.40 -0.42
CA ALA A 314 -8.46 -5.91 -0.91
C ALA A 314 -7.54 -5.51 0.26
N SER A 315 -8.10 -4.89 1.30
CA SER A 315 -7.34 -4.53 2.50
C SER A 315 -6.94 -5.74 3.34
N GLU A 316 -7.78 -6.78 3.41
CA GLU A 316 -7.48 -8.04 4.09
C GLU A 316 -6.36 -8.79 3.36
N ALA A 317 -6.41 -8.87 2.02
CA ALA A 317 -5.35 -9.47 1.21
C ALA A 317 -4.02 -8.70 1.33
N ASP A 318 -4.07 -7.36 1.41
CA ASP A 318 -2.89 -6.54 1.60
C ASP A 318 -2.31 -6.69 3.02
N GLN A 319 -3.16 -6.79 4.04
CA GLN A 319 -2.75 -7.12 5.41
C GLN A 319 -2.17 -8.55 5.50
N GLU A 320 -2.75 -9.51 4.79
CA GLU A 320 -2.22 -10.87 4.65
C GLU A 320 -0.91 -10.91 3.87
N ALA A 321 -0.56 -9.91 3.07
CA ALA A 321 0.74 -9.80 2.42
C ALA A 321 1.78 -9.12 3.33
N GLN A 322 1.35 -8.17 4.17
CA GLN A 322 2.23 -7.41 5.06
C GLN A 322 2.88 -8.28 6.16
N LEU A 323 4.16 -8.03 6.44
CA LEU A 323 4.88 -8.63 7.56
C LEU A 323 4.62 -7.79 8.81
N ILE A 324 3.84 -8.30 9.76
CA ILE A 324 3.37 -7.55 10.92
C ILE A 324 3.73 -8.30 12.20
N GLY A 325 4.27 -7.58 13.18
CA GLY A 325 4.46 -8.06 14.54
C GLY A 325 5.91 -8.39 14.88
N ILE A 326 6.08 -9.46 15.67
CA ILE A 326 7.38 -9.88 16.19
C ILE A 326 7.76 -11.21 15.52
N ILE A 327 8.96 -11.27 14.96
CA ILE A 327 9.50 -12.52 14.40
C ILE A 327 10.21 -13.26 15.54
N THR A 328 9.61 -14.36 15.99
CA THR A 328 10.24 -15.26 16.96
C THR A 328 10.32 -16.69 16.43
N ALA A 329 11.24 -17.48 16.97
CA ALA A 329 11.39 -18.89 16.61
C ALA A 329 10.13 -19.71 16.95
N GLU A 330 9.35 -19.27 17.95
CA GLU A 330 8.05 -19.85 18.32
C GLU A 330 6.96 -19.60 17.26
N GLN A 331 7.15 -18.62 16.37
CA GLN A 331 6.21 -18.25 15.32
C GLN A 331 6.87 -18.33 13.93
N PRO A 332 7.17 -19.56 13.43
CA PRO A 332 7.86 -19.75 12.15
C PRO A 332 7.02 -19.31 10.94
N GLN A 333 5.74 -19.01 11.12
CA GLN A 333 4.82 -18.60 10.04
C GLN A 333 5.29 -17.34 9.32
N LEU A 334 5.83 -16.36 10.06
CA LEU A 334 6.33 -15.12 9.45
C LEU A 334 7.60 -15.38 8.61
N ILE A 335 8.49 -16.25 9.07
CA ILE A 335 9.71 -16.63 8.34
C ILE A 335 9.37 -17.42 7.08
N GLN A 336 8.42 -18.36 7.18
CA GLN A 336 7.94 -19.10 6.01
C GLN A 336 7.31 -18.17 4.98
N LYS A 337 6.49 -17.22 5.43
CA LYS A 337 5.88 -16.20 4.57
C LYS A 337 6.93 -15.34 3.86
N ILE A 338 8.01 -14.95 4.55
CA ILE A 338 9.14 -14.25 3.92
C ILE A 338 9.78 -15.14 2.83
N ALA A 339 10.00 -16.42 3.11
CA ALA A 339 10.57 -17.35 2.14
C ALA A 339 9.67 -17.55 0.91
N ASP A 340 8.35 -17.63 1.10
CA ASP A 340 7.38 -17.78 0.02
C ASP A 340 7.33 -16.52 -0.87
N LEU A 341 7.30 -15.32 -0.27
CA LEU A 341 7.32 -14.05 -1.00
C LEU A 341 8.57 -13.90 -1.89
N VAL A 342 9.72 -14.36 -1.41
CA VAL A 342 10.99 -14.33 -2.15
C VAL A 342 11.09 -15.47 -3.18
N SER A 343 10.32 -16.54 -3.02
CA SER A 343 10.38 -17.70 -3.92
C SER A 343 9.93 -17.37 -5.35
N ASP A 344 8.94 -16.49 -5.48
CA ASP A 344 8.26 -16.18 -6.74
C ASP A 344 8.99 -15.18 -7.65
N GLN A 345 9.91 -14.37 -7.11
CA GLN A 345 10.51 -13.24 -7.84
C GLN A 345 12.04 -13.17 -7.68
N SER A 346 12.74 -12.75 -8.75
CA SER A 346 14.21 -12.57 -8.75
C SER A 346 14.67 -11.29 -8.06
N VAL A 347 13.80 -10.27 -8.02
CA VAL A 347 14.00 -9.01 -7.28
C VAL A 347 12.80 -8.83 -6.37
N THR A 348 13.00 -8.92 -5.05
CA THR A 348 11.90 -8.83 -4.07
C THR A 348 12.16 -7.69 -3.10
N THR A 349 11.14 -6.88 -2.81
CA THR A 349 11.19 -5.87 -1.75
C THR A 349 10.35 -6.32 -0.57
N LEU A 350 10.94 -6.39 0.62
CA LEU A 350 10.30 -6.76 1.87
C LEU A 350 10.11 -5.51 2.73
N ASP A 351 8.87 -5.20 3.10
CA ASP A 351 8.57 -4.07 3.98
C ASP A 351 8.57 -4.50 5.46
N PHE A 352 9.51 -3.93 6.23
CA PHE A 352 9.66 -4.17 7.67
C PHE A 352 9.09 -3.02 8.49
N SER A 353 8.25 -2.15 7.90
CA SER A 353 7.59 -1.02 8.56
C SER A 353 6.77 -1.41 9.79
N ARG A 354 6.27 -2.65 9.84
CA ARG A 354 5.43 -3.20 10.92
C ARG A 354 6.08 -4.36 11.67
N ILE A 355 7.39 -4.57 11.50
CA ILE A 355 8.15 -5.52 12.31
C ILE A 355 8.80 -4.74 13.46
N ASP A 356 8.40 -5.10 14.67
CA ASP A 356 8.86 -4.43 15.89
C ASP A 356 10.13 -5.06 16.45
N ARG A 357 10.26 -6.38 16.33
CA ARG A 357 11.40 -7.14 16.86
C ARG A 357 11.63 -8.44 16.09
N ILE A 358 12.89 -8.83 16.01
CA ILE A 358 13.32 -10.16 15.57
C ILE A 358 14.14 -10.76 16.72
N ASP A 359 13.86 -11.99 17.13
CA ASP A 359 14.71 -12.67 18.12
C ASP A 359 16.01 -13.20 17.49
N PHE A 360 16.98 -13.52 18.34
CA PHE A 360 18.31 -13.92 17.88
C PHE A 360 18.28 -15.21 17.05
N GLU A 361 17.45 -16.18 17.44
CA GLU A 361 17.30 -17.45 16.73
C GLU A 361 16.68 -17.24 15.33
N SER A 362 15.64 -16.43 15.21
CA SER A 362 15.02 -16.09 13.91
C SER A 362 15.96 -15.29 13.03
N ALA A 363 16.78 -14.40 13.61
CA ALA A 363 17.81 -13.71 12.84
C ALA A 363 18.81 -14.71 12.23
N GLY A 364 19.17 -15.77 12.97
CA GLY A 364 19.97 -16.88 12.43
C GLY A 364 19.26 -17.65 11.30
N GLN A 365 17.95 -17.86 11.40
CA GLN A 365 17.17 -18.46 10.30
C GLN A 365 17.13 -17.56 9.07
N ILE A 366 16.93 -16.25 9.25
CA ILE A 366 16.97 -15.26 8.16
C ILE A 366 18.36 -15.22 7.51
N LEU A 367 19.46 -15.35 8.27
CA LEU A 367 20.81 -15.46 7.73
C LEU A 367 20.96 -16.68 6.80
N ASN A 368 20.47 -17.85 7.23
CA ASN A 368 20.51 -19.06 6.41
C ASN A 368 19.69 -18.90 5.11
N LEU A 369 18.52 -18.25 5.19
CA LEU A 369 17.72 -17.90 4.02
C LEU A 369 18.44 -16.92 3.11
N ALA A 370 19.07 -15.87 3.67
CA ALA A 370 19.86 -14.89 2.93
C ALA A 370 21.01 -15.53 2.15
N MET A 371 21.75 -16.45 2.78
CA MET A 371 22.79 -17.22 2.10
C MET A 371 22.23 -18.05 0.94
N THR A 372 21.06 -18.67 1.13
CA THR A 372 20.39 -19.45 0.09
C THR A 372 19.96 -18.56 -1.08
N TRP A 373 19.39 -17.39 -0.81
CA TRP A 373 18.98 -16.43 -1.83
C TRP A 373 20.17 -15.86 -2.61
N LEU A 374 21.29 -15.61 -1.93
CA LEU A 374 22.52 -15.18 -2.56
C LEU A 374 23.08 -16.24 -3.52
N GLN A 375 23.06 -17.52 -3.12
CA GLN A 375 23.43 -18.64 -4.01
C GLN A 375 22.49 -18.78 -5.21
N GLN A 376 21.21 -18.46 -5.04
CA GLN A 376 20.21 -18.45 -6.12
C GLN A 376 20.28 -17.19 -7.01
N GLY A 377 21.16 -16.23 -6.70
CA GLY A 377 21.29 -14.97 -7.44
C GLY A 377 20.11 -14.01 -7.27
N LYS A 378 19.31 -14.17 -6.22
CA LYS A 378 18.16 -13.29 -5.93
C LYS A 378 18.63 -11.98 -5.31
N GLN A 379 18.02 -10.89 -5.73
CA GLN A 379 18.27 -9.55 -5.19
C GLN A 379 17.13 -9.18 -4.25
N ILE A 380 17.44 -9.00 -2.98
CA ILE A 380 16.41 -8.73 -1.96
C ILE A 380 16.72 -7.39 -1.33
N ARG A 381 15.67 -6.57 -1.27
CA ARG A 381 15.69 -5.27 -0.63
C ARG A 381 14.76 -5.28 0.57
N ILE A 382 15.28 -4.96 1.74
CA ILE A 382 14.47 -4.78 2.94
C ILE A 382 14.33 -3.28 3.19
N ILE A 383 13.10 -2.77 3.30
CA ILE A 383 12.80 -1.35 3.49
C ILE A 383 12.11 -1.09 4.84
N ASN A 384 12.17 0.16 5.31
CA ASN A 384 11.52 0.64 6.53
C ASN A 384 11.90 -0.14 7.80
N ILE A 385 13.14 -0.61 7.86
CA ILE A 385 13.66 -1.40 8.97
C ILE A 385 13.79 -0.51 10.21
N ASN A 386 13.37 -1.04 11.37
CA ASN A 386 13.64 -0.45 12.68
C ASN A 386 15.15 -0.46 12.97
N GLU A 387 15.71 0.61 13.54
CA GLU A 387 17.13 0.72 13.83
C GLU A 387 17.69 -0.40 14.72
N LEU A 388 16.91 -0.89 15.70
CA LEU A 388 17.32 -2.03 16.55
C LEU A 388 17.41 -3.33 15.76
N VAL A 389 16.44 -3.56 14.87
CA VAL A 389 16.43 -4.73 13.98
C VAL A 389 17.58 -4.62 12.98
N LEU A 390 17.81 -3.43 12.41
CA LEU A 390 18.97 -3.18 11.54
C LEU A 390 20.28 -3.45 12.27
N GLY A 391 20.41 -3.01 13.53
CA GLY A 391 21.54 -3.30 14.39
C GLY A 391 21.78 -4.80 14.57
N LEU A 392 20.73 -5.57 14.87
CA LEU A 392 20.81 -7.02 14.98
C LEU A 392 21.25 -7.67 13.65
N LEU A 393 20.67 -7.25 12.53
CA LEU A 393 21.02 -7.78 11.21
C LEU A 393 22.47 -7.45 10.81
N ARG A 394 22.99 -6.30 11.24
CA ARG A 394 24.41 -5.92 11.09
C ARG A 394 25.33 -6.80 11.94
N VAL A 395 25.00 -7.01 13.22
CA VAL A 395 25.76 -7.92 14.11
C VAL A 395 25.82 -9.34 13.54
N MET A 396 24.75 -9.78 12.88
CA MET A 396 24.67 -11.10 12.24
C MET A 396 25.34 -11.17 10.85
N GLY A 397 25.84 -10.05 10.31
CA GLY A 397 26.45 -9.98 8.97
C GLY A 397 25.45 -10.10 7.81
N ILE A 398 24.14 -9.99 8.07
CA ILE A 398 23.09 -10.06 7.05
C ILE A 398 23.03 -8.75 6.25
N ALA A 399 23.39 -7.63 6.88
CA ALA A 399 23.42 -6.30 6.26
C ALA A 399 24.37 -6.21 5.06
N ASP A 400 25.44 -7.00 5.03
CA ASP A 400 26.38 -7.02 3.91
C ASP A 400 25.87 -7.87 2.73
N MET A 401 24.89 -8.75 2.98
CA MET A 401 24.35 -9.68 1.99
C MET A 401 23.12 -9.14 1.25
N LEU A 402 22.34 -8.26 1.90
CA LEU A 402 21.06 -7.77 1.41
C LEU A 402 21.05 -6.24 1.32
N GLN A 403 20.25 -5.68 0.41
CA GLN A 403 20.06 -4.23 0.37
C GLN A 403 19.11 -3.81 1.49
N MET A 404 19.55 -2.92 2.38
CA MET A 404 18.76 -2.46 3.53
C MET A 404 18.51 -0.94 3.46
N GLU A 405 17.25 -0.54 3.62
CA GLU A 405 16.85 0.86 3.79
C GLU A 405 16.19 1.04 5.17
N ARG A 406 16.80 1.90 5.99
CA ARG A 406 16.24 2.28 7.29
C ARG A 406 14.93 3.03 7.15
N ARG A 407 14.09 2.96 8.18
CA ARG A 407 12.87 3.76 8.30
C ARG A 407 13.22 5.26 8.33
N LYS A 408 12.48 6.06 7.55
CA LYS A 408 12.66 7.51 7.46
C LYS A 408 11.84 8.27 8.49
#